data_AF-A0A959VTY7-F1
#
_entry.id   AF-A0A959VTY7-F1
#
_cell.length_a   1.000
_cell.length_b   1.000
_cell.length_c   1.000
_cell.angle_alpha   90.00
_cell.angle_beta   90.00
_cell.angle_gamma   90.00
#
_symmetry.space_group_name_H-M   'P 1'
#
loop_
_entity.id
_entity.type
_entity.pdbx_description
1 polymer ?
#
loop_
_entity_poly.entity_id
_entity_poly.type
_entity_poly.pdbx_seq_one_letter_code
_entity_poly.pdbx_strand_id
1 'polypeptide(L)'
;MRSVAAALTGMLALTLLMTLGSPSTAAASCKSASASGGLSVSSGKCKPVRKARLIRGKAYAPASAPARVKKVIAWANRIRNKPYRYGGGHGSFFDSGYDCSGSVSFALRGGRFVSSPMASTGYMSWGKRGKGRWITVYSNPGHAYMIVAGLRFDTSMTPGNGPGWSKSLRSTPGRFVARSPGGQF
;
A
#
# COMPACT_ATOMS: atom_id res chain seq x y z
N MET A 1 2.04 60.73 -60.55
CA MET A 1 2.69 61.75 -59.70
C MET A 1 2.50 61.34 -58.24
N ARG A 2 3.52 61.57 -57.38
CA ARG A 2 3.70 61.21 -55.95
C ARG A 2 4.38 59.85 -55.73
N SER A 3 5.70 59.78 -55.54
CA SER A 3 6.56 60.15 -54.37
C SER A 3 6.60 59.04 -53.30
N VAL A 4 7.70 58.28 -53.19
CA VAL A 4 8.88 58.38 -52.28
C VAL A 4 8.66 57.84 -50.85
N ALA A 5 9.57 56.93 -50.42
CA ALA A 5 10.15 56.66 -49.07
C ALA A 5 10.11 55.15 -48.74
N ALA A 6 11.21 54.37 -48.77
CA ALA A 6 12.44 54.38 -47.95
C ALA A 6 12.21 54.13 -46.44
N ALA A 7 12.79 53.01 -45.95
CA ALA A 7 13.64 52.89 -44.75
C ALA A 7 13.26 51.84 -43.68
N LEU A 8 14.22 50.91 -43.51
CA LEU A 8 14.90 50.47 -42.27
C LEU A 8 14.14 49.84 -41.08
N THR A 9 14.55 48.57 -40.84
CA THR A 9 14.95 47.94 -39.55
C THR A 9 14.03 48.01 -38.33
N GLY A 10 13.63 46.83 -37.86
CA GLY A 10 13.18 46.59 -36.49
C GLY A 10 13.56 45.18 -36.01
N MET A 11 14.54 45.10 -35.12
CA MET A 11 14.92 43.91 -34.35
C MET A 11 13.73 43.37 -33.55
N LEU A 12 13.53 42.05 -33.53
CA LEU A 12 13.18 41.36 -32.29
C LEU A 12 13.70 39.92 -32.32
N ALA A 13 14.83 39.72 -31.67
CA ALA A 13 15.31 38.40 -31.31
C ALA A 13 14.33 37.77 -30.30
N LEU A 14 13.84 36.56 -30.59
CA LEU A 14 13.24 35.72 -29.57
C LEU A 14 13.88 34.33 -29.64
N THR A 15 14.81 34.16 -28.70
CA THR A 15 15.48 32.91 -28.33
C THR A 15 14.46 31.86 -27.86
N LEU A 16 14.51 30.66 -28.42
CA LEU A 16 13.85 29.50 -27.84
C LEU A 16 14.84 28.34 -27.72
N LEU A 17 15.55 28.33 -26.60
CA LEU A 17 16.42 27.25 -26.15
C LEU A 17 15.54 26.06 -25.72
N MET A 18 15.39 25.06 -26.58
CA MET A 18 14.71 23.80 -26.25
C MET A 18 15.64 22.93 -25.41
N THR A 19 15.58 23.07 -24.09
CA THR A 19 16.26 22.18 -23.15
C THR A 19 15.50 20.86 -23.06
N LEU A 20 16.20 19.77 -23.36
CA LEU A 20 15.73 18.39 -23.18
C LEU A 20 15.48 18.14 -21.68
N GLY A 21 14.21 18.18 -21.28
CA GLY A 21 13.77 17.75 -19.96
C GLY A 21 13.88 16.24 -19.83
N SER A 22 14.89 15.75 -19.12
CA SER A 22 15.01 14.34 -18.73
C SER A 22 13.81 13.89 -17.90
N PRO A 23 13.27 12.68 -18.09
CA PRO A 23 12.21 12.16 -17.25
C PRO A 23 12.74 11.98 -15.81
N SER A 24 12.16 12.73 -14.87
CA SER A 24 12.36 12.53 -13.43
C SER A 24 11.86 11.14 -13.03
N THR A 25 12.76 10.15 -13.03
CA THR A 25 12.56 8.95 -12.22
C THR A 25 12.61 9.40 -10.76
N ALA A 26 11.45 9.42 -10.10
CA ALA A 26 11.38 9.55 -8.66
C ALA A 26 12.07 8.33 -8.01
N ALA A 27 13.39 8.43 -7.85
CA ALA A 27 14.17 7.55 -7.00
C ALA A 27 13.72 7.83 -5.57
N ALA A 28 13.02 6.88 -4.96
CA ALA A 28 12.71 6.90 -3.54
C ALA A 28 14.03 6.89 -2.76
N SER A 29 14.52 8.06 -2.37
CA SER A 29 15.69 8.23 -1.52
C SER A 29 15.38 7.69 -0.12
N CYS A 30 15.85 6.50 0.20
CA CYS A 30 16.13 6.10 1.57
C CYS A 30 17.33 6.95 2.04
N LYS A 31 17.06 8.14 2.57
CA LYS A 31 18.09 8.94 3.24
C LYS A 31 18.44 8.20 4.54
N SER A 32 19.60 7.56 4.58
CA SER A 32 20.20 7.13 5.85
C SER A 32 20.38 8.36 6.72
N ALA A 33 19.75 8.37 7.90
CA ALA A 33 20.10 9.31 8.95
C ALA A 33 21.53 8.97 9.38
N SER A 34 22.50 9.76 8.92
CA SER A 34 23.83 9.78 9.52
C SER A 34 23.73 10.70 10.74
N ALA A 35 23.42 10.10 11.89
CA ALA A 35 23.68 10.71 13.19
C ALA A 35 24.71 9.81 13.87
N SER A 36 25.86 10.40 14.19
CA SER A 36 27.07 9.80 14.71
C SER A 36 26.80 8.70 15.77
N GLY A 37 27.21 7.48 15.45
CA GLY A 37 27.08 6.31 16.33
C GLY A 37 27.14 5.03 15.52
N GLY A 38 28.35 4.49 15.33
CA GLY A 38 28.67 3.43 14.38
C GLY A 38 27.83 2.15 14.54
N LEU A 39 26.88 1.94 13.63
CA LEU A 39 26.40 0.64 13.18
C LEU A 39 25.98 0.79 11.71
N SER A 40 26.85 0.42 10.79
CA SER A 40 26.55 0.36 9.36
C SER A 40 25.56 -0.77 9.08
N VAL A 41 24.26 -0.45 9.05
CA VAL A 41 23.25 -1.40 8.59
C VAL A 41 23.42 -1.59 7.09
N SER A 42 23.89 -2.77 6.68
CA SER A 42 24.11 -3.15 5.28
C SER A 42 22.98 -2.70 4.35
N SER A 43 23.37 -1.99 3.30
CA SER A 43 22.54 -1.47 2.19
C SER A 43 21.73 -2.55 1.46
N GLY A 44 21.97 -3.84 1.74
CA GLY A 44 21.21 -4.97 1.22
C GLY A 44 19.75 -5.06 1.71
N LYS A 45 19.38 -4.38 2.81
CA LYS A 45 18.01 -4.39 3.36
C LYS A 45 17.04 -3.39 2.73
N CYS A 46 17.54 -2.46 1.91
CA CYS A 46 16.74 -1.38 1.30
C CYS A 46 16.39 -1.62 -0.18
N LYS A 47 16.41 -2.87 -0.66
CA LYS A 47 15.82 -3.15 -1.98
C LYS A 47 14.31 -2.91 -1.91
N PRO A 48 13.73 -2.09 -2.82
CA PRO A 48 12.29 -1.92 -2.89
C PRO A 48 11.59 -3.29 -2.98
N VAL A 49 10.63 -3.53 -2.10
CA VAL A 49 9.81 -4.75 -2.20
C VAL A 49 9.09 -4.72 -3.54
N ARG A 50 9.23 -5.78 -4.33
CA ARG A 50 8.39 -5.95 -5.52
C ARG A 50 6.94 -5.98 -5.05
N LYS A 51 6.06 -5.25 -5.73
CA LYS A 51 4.63 -5.22 -5.39
C LYS A 51 3.94 -6.48 -5.90
N ALA A 52 2.88 -6.89 -5.22
CA ALA A 52 1.95 -7.89 -5.72
C ALA A 52 1.22 -7.38 -6.96
N ARG A 53 0.84 -8.30 -7.85
CA ARG A 53 0.05 -7.99 -9.05
C ARG A 53 -1.43 -8.24 -8.77
N LEU A 54 -2.29 -7.34 -9.23
CA LEU A 54 -3.75 -7.53 -9.17
C LEU A 54 -4.27 -7.82 -10.57
N ILE A 55 -4.84 -9.00 -10.78
CA ILE A 55 -5.39 -9.45 -12.07
C ILE A 55 -6.80 -9.97 -11.82
N ARG A 56 -7.81 -9.35 -12.46
CA ARG A 56 -9.23 -9.72 -12.32
C ARG A 56 -9.66 -9.90 -10.85
N GLY A 57 -9.33 -8.91 -10.00
CA GLY A 57 -9.66 -8.91 -8.57
C GLY A 57 -8.87 -9.88 -7.68
N LYS A 58 -8.00 -10.74 -8.24
CA LYS A 58 -7.16 -11.68 -7.48
C LYS A 58 -5.72 -11.16 -7.36
N ALA A 59 -5.18 -11.18 -6.14
CA ALA A 59 -3.81 -10.75 -5.87
C ALA A 59 -2.81 -11.89 -6.05
N TYR A 60 -1.68 -11.60 -6.67
CA TYR A 60 -0.58 -12.54 -6.90
C TYR A 60 0.68 -12.01 -6.22
N ALA A 61 1.15 -12.77 -5.24
CA ALA A 61 2.35 -12.41 -4.49
C ALA A 61 3.59 -12.41 -5.39
N PRO A 62 4.54 -11.48 -5.20
CA PRO A 62 5.80 -11.51 -5.93
C PRO A 62 6.64 -12.72 -5.47
N ALA A 63 7.49 -13.24 -6.36
CA ALA A 63 8.35 -14.38 -6.06
C ALA A 63 9.27 -14.13 -4.85
N SER A 64 9.73 -12.88 -4.68
CA SER A 64 10.59 -12.46 -3.56
C SER A 64 9.86 -12.27 -2.23
N ALA A 65 8.53 -12.39 -2.17
CA ALA A 65 7.81 -12.28 -0.91
C ALA A 65 8.14 -13.46 0.02
N PRO A 66 8.30 -13.20 1.34
CA PRO A 66 8.39 -14.24 2.35
C PRO A 66 7.20 -15.20 2.30
N ALA A 67 7.43 -16.47 2.63
CA ALA A 67 6.40 -17.51 2.59
C ALA A 67 5.13 -17.11 3.38
N ARG A 68 5.30 -16.49 4.55
CA ARG A 68 4.18 -16.01 5.39
C ARG A 68 3.35 -14.94 4.68
N VAL A 69 3.98 -14.00 3.97
CA VAL A 69 3.30 -12.94 3.19
C VAL A 69 2.54 -13.56 2.01
N LYS A 70 3.14 -14.51 1.31
CA LYS A 70 2.47 -15.28 0.24
C LYS A 70 1.21 -15.97 0.76
N LYS A 71 1.28 -16.57 1.97
CA LYS A 71 0.11 -17.19 2.60
C LYS A 71 -0.96 -16.17 2.98
N VAL A 72 -0.62 -14.99 3.49
CA VAL A 72 -1.60 -13.92 3.75
C VAL A 72 -2.37 -13.56 2.48
N ILE A 73 -1.67 -13.34 1.36
CA ILE A 73 -2.29 -13.04 0.06
C ILE A 73 -3.20 -14.19 -0.38
N ALA A 74 -2.72 -15.44 -0.27
CA ALA A 74 -3.49 -16.62 -0.66
C ALA A 74 -4.78 -16.77 0.17
N TRP A 75 -4.74 -16.45 1.47
CA TRP A 75 -5.91 -16.52 2.35
C TRP A 75 -6.90 -15.40 2.08
N ALA A 76 -6.44 -14.15 1.98
CA ALA A 76 -7.31 -13.03 1.60
C ALA A 76 -8.01 -13.29 0.25
N ASN A 77 -7.33 -13.89 -0.73
CA ASN A 77 -7.95 -14.29 -2.00
C ASN A 77 -9.14 -15.25 -1.86
N ARG A 78 -9.22 -16.06 -0.79
CA ARG A 78 -10.33 -17.01 -0.58
C ARG A 78 -11.63 -16.29 -0.24
N ILE A 79 -11.56 -15.14 0.42
CA ILE A 79 -12.73 -14.39 0.89
C ILE A 79 -12.99 -13.11 0.09
N ARG A 80 -12.17 -12.80 -0.92
CA ARG A 80 -12.22 -11.55 -1.72
C ARG A 80 -13.53 -11.26 -2.47
N ASN A 81 -14.46 -12.21 -2.50
CA ASN A 81 -15.77 -12.09 -3.14
C ASN A 81 -16.91 -12.50 -2.17
N LYS A 82 -16.60 -12.66 -0.88
CA LYS A 82 -17.62 -12.90 0.16
C LYS A 82 -18.33 -11.59 0.47
N PRO A 83 -19.59 -11.61 0.92
CA PRO A 83 -20.28 -10.39 1.33
C PRO A 83 -19.68 -9.80 2.60
N TYR A 84 -19.82 -8.48 2.77
CA TYR A 84 -19.67 -7.86 4.07
C TYR A 84 -20.77 -8.34 5.00
N ARG A 85 -20.40 -8.66 6.24
CA ARG A 85 -21.35 -9.02 7.30
C ARG A 85 -20.82 -8.44 8.60
N TYR A 86 -21.58 -7.57 9.24
CA TYR A 86 -21.20 -7.00 10.53
C TYR A 86 -20.96 -8.12 11.56
N GLY A 87 -19.81 -8.12 12.23
CA GLY A 87 -19.39 -9.19 13.14
C GLY A 87 -18.92 -10.48 12.44
N GLY A 88 -18.95 -10.53 11.11
CA GLY A 88 -18.54 -11.69 10.34
C GLY A 88 -17.07 -12.02 10.53
N GLY A 89 -16.76 -13.27 10.86
CA GLY A 89 -15.40 -13.76 11.07
C GLY A 89 -14.85 -13.58 12.49
N HIS A 90 -15.64 -13.14 13.47
CA HIS A 90 -15.20 -12.99 14.88
C HIS A 90 -15.43 -14.22 15.74
N GLY A 91 -16.55 -14.92 15.57
CA GLY A 91 -16.81 -16.18 16.31
C GLY A 91 -15.98 -17.35 15.80
N SER A 92 -15.59 -17.33 14.53
CA SER A 92 -14.69 -18.28 13.89
C SER A 92 -14.02 -17.61 12.70
N PHE A 93 -12.83 -18.06 12.33
CA PHE A 93 -12.22 -17.62 11.08
C PHE A 93 -13.06 -18.02 9.86
N PHE A 94 -13.82 -19.11 9.91
CA PHE A 94 -14.61 -19.54 8.76
C PHE A 94 -16.05 -19.11 8.94
N ASP A 95 -16.45 -18.13 8.14
CA ASP A 95 -17.79 -17.54 8.14
C ASP A 95 -18.31 -17.35 6.69
N SER A 96 -19.61 -17.13 6.57
CA SER A 96 -20.33 -16.88 5.30
C SER A 96 -20.09 -15.47 4.76
N GLY A 97 -19.75 -14.51 5.62
CA GLY A 97 -19.38 -13.14 5.29
C GLY A 97 -18.42 -12.56 6.34
N TYR A 98 -17.78 -11.44 6.04
CA TYR A 98 -16.72 -10.89 6.90
C TYR A 98 -16.87 -9.38 7.06
N ASP A 99 -16.67 -8.87 8.28
CA ASP A 99 -16.50 -7.44 8.49
C ASP A 99 -15.05 -7.00 8.19
N CYS A 100 -14.76 -5.72 8.41
CA CYS A 100 -13.44 -5.13 8.15
C CYS A 100 -12.32 -5.86 8.92
N SER A 101 -12.46 -5.99 10.23
CA SER A 101 -11.47 -6.60 11.11
C SER A 101 -11.44 -8.14 11.06
N GLY A 102 -12.59 -8.78 10.81
CA GLY A 102 -12.70 -10.21 10.53
C GLY A 102 -11.97 -10.59 9.23
N SER A 103 -12.07 -9.74 8.21
CA SER A 103 -11.34 -9.92 6.95
C SER A 103 -9.82 -9.83 7.13
N VAL A 104 -9.35 -8.83 7.88
CA VAL A 104 -7.92 -8.69 8.22
C VAL A 104 -7.45 -9.91 9.01
N SER A 105 -8.23 -10.34 10.00
CA SER A 105 -7.93 -11.53 10.82
C SER A 105 -7.81 -12.80 10.00
N PHE A 106 -8.76 -13.05 9.09
CA PHE A 106 -8.74 -14.20 8.21
C PHE A 106 -7.48 -14.27 7.35
N ALA A 107 -7.09 -13.13 6.77
CA ALA A 107 -5.92 -13.05 5.94
C ALA A 107 -4.63 -13.26 6.76
N LEU A 108 -4.51 -12.61 7.91
CA LEU A 108 -3.34 -12.70 8.79
C LEU A 108 -3.16 -14.10 9.40
N ARG A 109 -4.25 -14.84 9.63
CA ARG A 109 -4.19 -16.26 10.02
C ARG A 109 -3.41 -17.08 9.01
N GLY A 110 -3.56 -16.81 7.72
CA GLY A 110 -2.82 -17.51 6.67
C GLY A 110 -1.32 -17.43 6.86
N GLY A 111 -0.82 -16.27 7.28
CA GLY A 111 0.58 -16.05 7.65
C GLY A 111 0.95 -16.45 9.08
N ARG A 112 0.03 -17.04 9.85
CA ARG A 112 0.17 -17.34 11.28
C ARG A 112 0.56 -16.11 12.09
N PHE A 113 0.04 -14.93 11.74
CA PHE A 113 0.32 -13.68 12.45
C PHE A 113 -0.65 -13.39 13.59
N VAL A 114 -1.80 -14.06 13.56
CA VAL A 114 -2.82 -14.04 14.61
C VAL A 114 -3.29 -15.48 14.83
N SER A 115 -3.59 -15.82 16.07
CA SER A 115 -4.15 -17.12 16.47
C SER A 115 -5.67 -17.09 16.59
N SER A 116 -6.26 -15.92 16.85
CA SER A 116 -7.70 -15.68 16.93
C SER A 116 -8.09 -14.41 16.15
N PRO A 117 -9.37 -14.29 15.73
CA PRO A 117 -9.91 -13.03 15.26
C PRO A 117 -9.87 -11.95 16.34
N MET A 118 -9.82 -10.68 15.92
CA MET A 118 -9.93 -9.54 16.82
C MET A 118 -10.67 -8.39 16.16
N ALA A 119 -11.37 -7.61 16.98
CA ALA A 119 -11.96 -6.33 16.59
C ALA A 119 -10.90 -5.34 16.09
N SER A 120 -11.35 -4.31 15.36
CA SER A 120 -10.50 -3.22 14.87
C SER A 120 -9.66 -2.57 15.98
N THR A 121 -10.25 -2.35 17.15
CA THR A 121 -9.54 -1.80 18.33
C THR A 121 -8.35 -2.64 18.76
N GLY A 122 -8.44 -3.97 18.69
CA GLY A 122 -7.32 -4.88 19.00
C GLY A 122 -6.12 -4.69 18.07
N TYR A 123 -6.37 -4.39 16.79
CA TYR A 123 -5.30 -4.08 15.84
C TYR A 123 -4.61 -2.75 16.10
N MET A 124 -5.15 -1.87 16.93
CA MET A 124 -4.50 -0.59 17.27
C MET A 124 -3.28 -0.79 18.18
N SER A 125 -3.18 -1.90 18.90
CA SER A 125 -2.04 -2.28 19.76
C SER A 125 -1.28 -3.52 19.28
N TRP A 126 -1.79 -4.23 18.26
CA TRP A 126 -1.17 -5.42 17.71
C TRP A 126 0.23 -5.18 17.11
N GLY A 127 1.13 -6.14 17.33
CA GLY A 127 2.44 -6.18 16.67
C GLY A 127 3.33 -4.97 16.94
N LYS A 128 4.14 -4.59 15.95
CA LYS A 128 5.06 -3.44 16.04
C LYS A 128 4.37 -2.16 15.57
N ARG A 129 4.70 -1.04 16.21
CA ARG A 129 4.23 0.30 15.81
C ARG A 129 4.83 0.69 14.46
N GLY A 130 4.00 1.27 13.59
CA GLY A 130 4.42 1.83 12.30
C GLY A 130 4.22 0.88 11.11
N LYS A 131 4.58 1.40 9.93
CA LYS A 131 4.45 0.69 8.65
C LYS A 131 5.48 -0.43 8.55
N GLY A 132 5.04 -1.60 8.09
CA GLY A 132 5.91 -2.74 7.80
C GLY A 132 6.35 -2.76 6.35
N ARG A 133 7.44 -3.49 6.07
CA ARG A 133 7.99 -3.66 4.71
C ARG A 133 7.01 -4.35 3.76
N TRP A 134 6.36 -5.42 4.23
CA TRP A 134 5.42 -6.22 3.44
C TRP A 134 3.98 -6.04 3.83
N ILE A 135 3.70 -5.94 5.12
CA ILE A 135 2.35 -5.88 5.68
C ILE A 135 2.27 -4.68 6.60
N THR A 136 1.26 -3.84 6.38
CA THR A 136 0.85 -2.82 7.34
C THR A 136 -0.65 -2.94 7.54
N VAL A 137 -1.08 -3.14 8.78
CA VAL A 137 -2.48 -3.02 9.19
C VAL A 137 -2.73 -1.58 9.61
N TYR A 138 -3.80 -1.00 9.11
CA TYR A 138 -4.28 0.32 9.50
C TYR A 138 -5.57 0.12 10.27
N SER A 139 -5.62 0.60 11.50
CA SER A 139 -6.80 0.42 12.34
C SER A 139 -7.15 1.64 13.18
N ASN A 140 -8.43 1.79 13.46
CA ASN A 140 -9.02 2.70 14.45
C ASN A 140 -10.30 2.05 15.03
N PRO A 141 -11.04 2.70 15.95
CA PRO A 141 -12.24 2.08 16.53
C PRO A 141 -13.32 1.69 15.51
N GLY A 142 -13.41 2.39 14.38
CA GLY A 142 -14.47 2.18 13.39
C GLY A 142 -14.11 1.24 12.24
N HIS A 143 -12.83 1.03 11.94
CA HIS A 143 -12.43 0.30 10.73
C HIS A 143 -11.03 -0.31 10.82
N ALA A 144 -10.83 -1.44 10.16
CA ALA A 144 -9.53 -2.06 9.96
C ALA A 144 -9.34 -2.50 8.51
N TYR A 145 -8.16 -2.23 7.95
CA TYR A 145 -7.74 -2.72 6.64
C TYR A 145 -6.24 -2.97 6.62
N MET A 146 -5.71 -3.56 5.56
CA MET A 146 -4.27 -3.78 5.45
C MET A 146 -3.72 -3.53 4.05
N ILE A 147 -2.46 -3.12 4.00
CA ILE A 147 -1.66 -3.11 2.79
C ILE A 147 -0.72 -4.31 2.84
N VAL A 148 -0.78 -5.17 1.83
CA VAL A 148 0.04 -6.37 1.70
C VAL A 148 0.75 -6.35 0.36
N ALA A 149 2.09 -6.30 0.38
CA ALA A 149 2.94 -6.19 -0.81
C ALA A 149 2.47 -5.07 -1.76
N GLY A 150 2.05 -3.92 -1.21
CA GLY A 150 1.62 -2.76 -1.99
C GLY A 150 0.21 -2.82 -2.57
N LEU A 151 -0.61 -3.82 -2.22
CA LEU A 151 -2.04 -3.85 -2.53
C LEU A 151 -2.86 -3.67 -1.26
N ARG A 152 -3.97 -2.95 -1.36
CA ARG A 152 -4.93 -2.78 -0.27
C ARG A 152 -5.89 -3.96 -0.23
N PHE A 153 -6.05 -4.57 0.93
CA PHE A 153 -7.13 -5.49 1.25
C PHE A 153 -8.03 -4.86 2.30
N ASP A 154 -9.31 -4.73 1.97
CA ASP A 154 -10.26 -3.89 2.69
C ASP A 154 -11.70 -4.36 2.42
N THR A 155 -12.70 -3.71 3.01
CA THR A 155 -14.14 -3.88 2.77
C THR A 155 -14.85 -2.61 2.29
N SER A 156 -14.29 -1.41 2.48
CA SER A 156 -14.90 -0.13 2.06
C SER A 156 -14.39 0.40 0.72
N MET A 157 -13.21 -0.06 0.26
CA MET A 157 -12.60 0.35 -1.02
C MET A 157 -12.38 -0.85 -1.94
N THR A 158 -13.42 -1.61 -2.20
CA THR A 158 -13.36 -2.82 -3.03
C THR A 158 -14.41 -2.77 -4.16
N PRO A 159 -14.24 -3.58 -5.23
CA PRO A 159 -15.23 -3.64 -6.30
C PRO A 159 -16.60 -4.21 -5.91
N GLY A 160 -16.74 -4.77 -4.70
CA GLY A 160 -17.97 -5.44 -4.25
C GLY A 160 -18.42 -4.93 -2.89
N ASN A 161 -19.46 -5.55 -2.34
CA ASN A 161 -20.02 -5.19 -1.03
C ASN A 161 -19.28 -5.87 0.13
N GLY A 162 -18.00 -6.22 -0.01
CA GLY A 162 -17.30 -7.12 0.88
C GLY A 162 -15.78 -7.05 0.77
N PRO A 163 -15.05 -8.02 1.36
CA PRO A 163 -13.59 -8.01 1.40
C PRO A 163 -13.03 -8.09 -0.01
N GLY A 164 -11.95 -7.39 -0.32
CA GLY A 164 -11.43 -7.37 -1.69
C GLY A 164 -10.13 -6.61 -1.84
N TRP A 165 -9.51 -6.75 -3.02
CA TRP A 165 -8.23 -6.13 -3.34
C TRP A 165 -8.38 -4.86 -4.18
N SER A 166 -7.54 -3.86 -3.89
CA SER A 166 -7.44 -2.63 -4.69
C SER A 166 -5.99 -2.19 -4.87
N LYS A 167 -5.71 -1.54 -6.01
CA LYS A 167 -4.47 -0.79 -6.24
C LYS A 167 -4.51 0.60 -5.59
N SER A 168 -5.70 1.11 -5.28
CA SER A 168 -5.86 2.40 -4.60
C SER A 168 -5.36 2.28 -3.16
N LEU A 169 -4.34 3.07 -2.85
CA LEU A 169 -3.79 3.21 -1.50
C LEU A 169 -4.29 4.50 -0.83
N ARG A 170 -5.34 5.13 -1.39
CA ARG A 170 -5.91 6.37 -0.86
C ARG A 170 -6.23 6.20 0.62
N SER A 171 -6.00 7.26 1.40
CA SER A 171 -6.40 7.28 2.79
C SER A 171 -7.91 7.10 2.90
N THR A 172 -8.33 6.17 3.76
CA THR A 172 -9.69 6.18 4.30
C THR A 172 -9.85 7.44 5.16
N PRO A 173 -10.99 8.14 5.11
CA PRO A 173 -11.28 9.21 6.07
C PRO A 173 -11.10 8.73 7.51
N GLY A 174 -10.54 9.59 8.36
CA GLY A 174 -10.23 9.29 9.76
C GLY A 174 -8.73 9.08 10.04
N ARG A 175 -8.36 9.13 11.33
CA ARG A 175 -7.00 8.85 11.79
C ARG A 175 -6.85 7.34 12.01
N PHE A 176 -5.84 6.73 11.40
CA PHE A 176 -5.53 5.30 11.54
C PHE A 176 -4.16 5.11 12.19
N VAL A 177 -4.09 4.16 13.12
CA VAL A 177 -2.82 3.66 13.65
C VAL A 177 -2.28 2.61 12.70
N ALA A 178 -1.04 2.81 12.25
CA ALA A 178 -0.32 1.82 11.46
C ALA A 178 0.39 0.83 12.40
N ARG A 179 0.13 -0.46 12.19
CA ARG A 179 0.80 -1.57 12.85
C ARG A 179 1.33 -2.55 11.83
N SER A 180 2.36 -3.30 12.21
CA SER A 180 2.95 -4.33 11.36
C SER A 180 3.27 -5.59 12.14
N PRO A 181 3.34 -6.75 11.47
CA PRO A 181 3.82 -7.97 12.10
C PRO A 181 5.18 -7.78 12.80
N GLY A 182 5.34 -8.39 13.98
CA GLY A 182 6.65 -8.50 14.63
C GLY A 182 7.59 -9.49 13.92
N GLY A 183 8.91 -9.27 14.06
CA GLY A 183 9.96 -10.07 13.39
C GLY A 183 10.43 -9.48 12.06
N GLN A 184 11.60 -9.90 11.57
CA GLN A 184 12.13 -9.50 10.25
C GLN A 184 11.77 -10.55 9.21
N PHE A 185 11.04 -10.15 8.16
CA PHE A 185 10.80 -10.90 6.92
C PHE A 185 10.64 -9.91 5.75
#